data_AF-A0A815SKI2-F1
#
_entry.id   AF-A0A815SKI2-F1
#
_cell.length_a   1.000
_cell.length_b   1.000
_cell.length_c   1.000
_cell.angle_alpha   90.00
_cell.angle_beta   90.00
_cell.angle_gamma   90.00
#
_symmetry.space_group_name_H-M   'P 1'
#
loop_
_entity.id
_entity.type
_entity.pdbx_description
1 polymer ?
#
loop_
_entity_poly.entity_id
_entity_poly.type
_entity_poly.pdbx_seq_one_letter_code
_entity_poly.pdbx_strand_id
1 'polypeptide(L)'
;MIDLMQHDGLVDAFSNNSMGITAENIAKKFNISREMQDEYAVKSHQKANKARTEGYFKEEILPVKIKVKKDILMFDQDEGIRPNASLDALAQLQPVFEKEGTVTAGNSSSINDSAACVIVVSEEALTKYNLQPLVRIVSYASAGVDPNIMVTAPVPASLKALEG
;
A
#
# COMPACT_ATOMS: atom_id res chain seq x y z
N MET A 1 14.82 -14.73 -20.68
CA MET A 1 14.14 -15.07 -19.41
C MET A 1 13.45 -13.82 -18.94
N ILE A 2 12.15 -13.86 -18.64
CA ILE A 2 11.34 -12.70 -18.23
C ILE A 2 11.07 -12.84 -16.73
N ASP A 3 11.21 -11.74 -15.98
CA ASP A 3 10.74 -11.64 -14.60
C ASP A 3 9.23 -11.32 -14.62
N LEU A 4 8.41 -12.29 -14.21
CA LEU A 4 6.95 -12.17 -14.25
C LEU A 4 6.41 -11.14 -13.25
N MET A 5 7.03 -10.98 -12.08
CA MET A 5 6.59 -10.00 -11.09
C MET A 5 6.75 -8.58 -11.65
N GLN A 6 7.89 -8.32 -12.31
CA GLN A 6 8.11 -7.05 -12.98
C GLN A 6 7.15 -6.87 -14.16
N HIS A 7 7.11 -7.84 -15.07
CA HIS A 7 6.35 -7.76 -16.31
C HIS A 7 4.84 -7.63 -16.09
N ASP A 8 4.26 -8.42 -15.18
CA ASP A 8 2.81 -8.49 -15.01
C ASP A 8 2.27 -7.48 -13.97
N GLY A 9 3.11 -7.01 -13.04
CA GLY A 9 2.67 -6.21 -11.90
C GLY A 9 3.30 -4.83 -11.76
N LEU A 10 4.54 -4.62 -12.23
CA LEU A 10 5.33 -3.42 -11.88
C LEU A 10 5.86 -2.63 -13.08
N VAL A 11 5.54 -3.06 -14.30
CA VAL A 11 5.90 -2.37 -15.55
C VAL A 11 4.62 -1.96 -16.27
N ASP A 12 4.56 -0.69 -16.66
CA ASP A 12 3.43 -0.15 -17.40
C ASP A 12 3.39 -0.75 -18.81
N ALA A 13 2.25 -1.32 -19.18
CA ALA A 13 2.09 -2.01 -20.45
C ALA A 13 2.15 -1.07 -21.68
N PHE A 14 1.94 0.23 -21.49
CA PHE A 14 1.87 1.20 -22.59
C PHE A 14 3.21 1.91 -22.84
N SER A 15 3.87 2.33 -21.76
CA SER A 15 5.14 3.07 -21.79
C SER A 15 6.37 2.19 -21.56
N ASN A 16 6.18 0.93 -21.12
CA ASN A 16 7.24 -0.01 -20.75
C ASN A 16 8.17 0.53 -19.64
N ASN A 17 7.68 1.49 -18.85
CA ASN A 17 8.38 2.06 -17.71
C ASN A 17 7.98 1.35 -16.41
N SER A 18 8.89 1.28 -15.43
CA SER A 18 8.53 0.83 -14.08
C SER A 18 7.51 1.78 -13.44
N MET A 19 6.64 1.25 -12.58
CA MET A 19 5.72 2.06 -11.76
C MET A 19 6.43 3.18 -11.00
N GLY A 20 7.68 2.99 -10.59
CA GLY A 20 8.46 4.04 -9.91
C GLY A 20 8.69 5.29 -10.76
N ILE A 21 8.76 5.16 -12.09
CA ILE A 21 8.85 6.32 -13.01
C ILE A 21 7.56 7.15 -12.96
N THR A 22 6.40 6.50 -12.83
CA THR A 22 5.13 7.23 -12.68
C THR A 22 5.11 8.05 -11.38
N ALA A 23 5.73 7.55 -10.31
CA ALA A 23 5.87 8.29 -9.06
C ALA A 23 6.82 9.50 -9.23
N GLU A 24 7.94 9.36 -9.95
CA GLU A 24 8.82 10.50 -10.28
C GLU A 24 8.10 11.57 -11.12
N ASN A 25 7.28 11.16 -12.10
CA ASN A 25 6.48 12.09 -12.90
C ASN A 25 5.52 12.92 -12.04
N ILE A 26 4.89 12.29 -11.04
CA ILE A 26 4.00 12.95 -10.09
C ILE A 26 4.79 13.89 -9.18
N ALA A 27 5.93 13.44 -8.65
CA ALA A 27 6.79 14.29 -7.82
C ALA A 27 7.19 15.57 -8.56
N LYS A 28 7.62 15.46 -9.83
CA LYS A 28 7.93 16.60 -10.69
C LYS A 28 6.70 17.49 -10.96
N LYS A 29 5.58 16.89 -11.37
CA LYS A 29 4.37 17.62 -11.76
C LYS A 29 3.76 18.44 -10.61
N PHE A 30 3.80 17.90 -9.40
CA PHE A 30 3.20 18.51 -8.22
C PHE A 30 4.22 19.14 -7.26
N ASN A 31 5.51 19.21 -7.66
CA ASN A 31 6.61 19.72 -6.86
C ASN A 31 6.71 19.07 -5.46
N ILE A 32 6.54 17.74 -5.41
CA ILE A 32 6.68 16.97 -4.17
C ILE A 32 8.17 16.67 -3.97
N SER A 33 8.79 17.39 -3.05
CA SER A 33 10.23 17.25 -2.81
C SER A 33 10.58 15.89 -2.19
N ARG A 34 11.86 15.53 -2.28
CA ARG A 34 12.41 14.33 -1.63
C ARG A 34 12.16 14.33 -0.12
N GLU A 35 12.33 15.48 0.51
CA GLU A 35 12.16 15.65 1.96
C GLU A 35 10.69 15.42 2.35
N MET A 36 9.73 15.91 1.56
CA MET A 36 8.30 15.66 1.79
C MET A 36 7.98 14.16 1.72
N GLN A 37 8.58 13.44 0.76
CA GLN A 37 8.39 11.99 0.61
C GLN A 37 8.98 11.23 1.81
N ASP A 38 10.21 11.56 2.20
CA ASP A 38 10.90 10.91 3.33
C ASP A 38 10.20 11.22 4.67
N GLU A 39 9.73 12.45 4.88
CA GLU A 39 8.92 12.81 6.04
C GLU A 39 7.63 12.01 6.12
N TYR A 40 6.95 11.85 4.99
CA TYR A 40 5.73 11.07 4.93
C TYR A 40 6.01 9.60 5.27
N ALA A 41 7.08 9.04 4.72
CA ALA A 41 7.47 7.65 4.96
C ALA A 41 7.87 7.39 6.43
N VAL A 42 8.63 8.28 7.05
CA VAL A 42 8.94 8.21 8.50
C VAL A 42 7.68 8.25 9.33
N LYS A 43 6.77 9.20 9.07
CA LYS A 43 5.48 9.30 9.76
C LYS A 43 4.63 8.05 9.55
N SER A 44 4.69 7.43 8.37
CA SER A 44 4.00 6.16 8.08
C SER A 44 4.51 5.03 8.98
N HIS A 45 5.83 4.83 9.03
CA HIS A 45 6.44 3.81 9.88
C HIS A 45 6.18 4.05 11.38
N GLN A 46 6.22 5.31 11.83
CA GLN A 46 5.91 5.66 13.23
C GLN A 46 4.46 5.33 13.60
N LYS A 47 3.49 5.70 12.75
CA LYS A 47 2.08 5.36 12.95
C LYS A 47 1.86 3.85 12.96
N ALA A 48 2.43 3.13 11.99
CA ALA A 48 2.31 1.68 11.90
C ALA A 48 2.94 0.97 13.11
N ASN A 49 4.12 1.42 13.56
CA ASN A 49 4.76 0.86 14.75
C ASN A 49 3.90 1.10 16.00
N LYS A 50 3.36 2.32 16.16
CA LYS A 50 2.44 2.64 17.25
C LYS A 50 1.21 1.71 17.24
N ALA A 51 0.54 1.60 16.10
CA ALA A 51 -0.63 0.73 15.92
C ALA A 51 -0.33 -0.73 16.26
N ARG A 52 0.82 -1.25 15.80
CA ARG A 52 1.29 -2.60 16.15
C ARG A 52 1.54 -2.76 17.64
N THR A 53 2.24 -1.81 18.28
CA THR A 53 2.56 -1.88 19.72
C THR A 53 1.33 -1.73 20.61
N GLU A 54 0.35 -0.92 20.19
CA GLU A 54 -0.92 -0.72 20.90
C GLU A 54 -1.95 -1.82 20.58
N GLY A 55 -1.62 -2.73 19.66
CA GLY A 55 -2.42 -3.91 19.35
C GLY A 55 -3.62 -3.66 18.44
N TYR A 56 -3.61 -2.58 17.66
CA TYR A 56 -4.74 -2.19 16.80
C TYR A 56 -5.02 -3.24 15.72
N PHE A 57 -3.98 -3.92 15.23
CA PHE A 57 -4.12 -4.95 14.19
C PHE A 57 -4.51 -6.34 14.72
N LYS A 58 -4.61 -6.52 16.05
CA LYS A 58 -4.84 -7.86 16.64
C LYS A 58 -6.17 -8.49 16.23
N GLU A 59 -7.20 -7.67 16.00
CA GLU A 59 -8.53 -8.16 15.64
C GLU A 59 -8.66 -8.50 14.15
N GLU A 60 -7.80 -7.93 13.29
CA GLU A 60 -7.85 -8.10 11.84
C GLU A 60 -6.81 -9.09 11.30
N ILE A 61 -5.74 -9.39 12.04
CA ILE A 61 -4.72 -10.36 11.65
C ILE A 61 -5.10 -11.77 12.11
N LEU A 62 -5.28 -12.69 11.15
CA LEU A 62 -5.37 -14.12 11.41
C LEU A 62 -3.95 -14.74 11.42
N PRO A 63 -3.50 -15.35 12.53
CA PRO A 63 -2.16 -15.96 12.60
C PRO A 63 -1.97 -17.10 11.59
N VAL A 64 -0.89 -17.04 10.81
CA VAL A 64 -0.51 -18.07 9.85
C VAL A 64 0.51 -19.03 10.49
N LYS A 65 0.24 -20.33 10.40
CA LYS A 65 1.14 -21.38 10.91
C LYS A 65 2.23 -21.69 9.88
N ILE A 66 3.48 -21.46 10.23
CA ILE A 66 4.64 -21.77 9.40
C ILE A 66 5.37 -22.97 10.01
N LYS A 67 5.43 -24.08 9.27
CA LYS A 67 6.17 -25.27 9.69
C LYS A 67 7.63 -25.16 9.26
N VAL A 68 8.54 -25.13 10.23
CA VAL A 68 9.99 -25.12 9.99
C VAL A 68 10.58 -26.40 10.60
N LYS A 69 10.89 -27.39 9.74
CA LYS A 69 11.33 -28.73 10.17
C LYS A 69 10.33 -29.39 11.13
N LYS A 70 10.66 -29.44 12.43
CA LYS A 70 9.82 -30.02 13.49
C LYS A 70 9.06 -28.96 14.30
N ASP A 71 9.41 -27.68 14.13
CA ASP A 71 8.84 -26.57 14.89
C ASP A 71 7.70 -25.89 14.09
N ILE A 72 6.78 -25.27 14.81
CA ILE A 72 5.68 -24.47 14.25
C ILE A 72 5.84 -23.04 14.78
N LEU A 73 6.00 -22.10 13.86
CA LEU A 73 6.03 -20.67 14.14
C LEU A 73 4.65 -20.08 13.81
N MET A 74 4.18 -19.16 14.65
CA MET A 74 3.00 -18.36 14.35
C MET A 74 3.47 -17.04 13.75
N PHE A 75 3.01 -16.72 12.55
CA PHE A 75 3.23 -15.43 11.91
C PHE A 75 1.96 -14.61 12.04
N ASP A 76 1.99 -13.59 12.89
CA ASP A 76 0.84 -12.79 13.31
C ASP A 76 1.15 -11.28 13.41
N GLN A 77 2.25 -10.84 12.81
CA GLN A 77 2.67 -9.43 12.82
C GLN A 77 3.22 -9.01 11.47
N ASP A 78 2.89 -7.79 11.05
CA ASP A 78 3.48 -7.16 9.88
C ASP A 78 4.99 -6.91 10.09
N GLU A 79 5.81 -7.56 9.26
CA GLU A 79 7.27 -7.52 9.37
C GLU A 79 7.93 -6.33 8.65
N GLY A 80 7.21 -5.67 7.73
CA GLY A 80 7.72 -4.54 6.94
C GLY A 80 7.87 -3.22 7.71
N ILE A 81 7.35 -3.15 8.93
CA ILE A 81 7.38 -1.93 9.75
C ILE A 81 8.78 -1.72 10.33
N ARG A 82 9.40 -0.58 10.01
CA ARG A 82 10.72 -0.15 10.53
C ARG A 82 10.55 0.79 11.73
N PRO A 83 10.66 0.32 12.99
CA PRO A 83 10.39 1.15 14.17
C PRO A 83 11.34 2.33 14.33
N ASN A 84 12.57 2.16 13.82
CA ASN A 84 13.65 3.13 13.91
C ASN A 84 13.78 3.96 12.62
N ALA A 85 12.74 4.03 11.79
CA ALA A 85 12.74 4.89 10.61
C ALA A 85 13.00 6.35 11.02
N SER A 86 14.00 6.97 10.41
CA SER A 86 14.40 8.36 10.68
C SER A 86 14.69 9.08 9.38
N LEU A 87 14.54 10.41 9.40
CA LEU A 87 14.87 11.25 8.24
C LEU A 87 16.33 11.09 7.84
N ASP A 88 17.25 11.07 8.81
CA ASP A 88 18.68 10.87 8.55
C ASP A 88 18.95 9.57 7.81
N ALA A 89 18.30 8.46 8.22
CA ALA A 89 18.48 7.17 7.57
C ALA A 89 17.88 7.16 6.15
N LEU A 90 16.70 7.75 5.95
CA LEU A 90 16.06 7.81 4.64
C LEU A 90 16.81 8.73 3.67
N ALA A 91 17.36 9.85 4.15
CA ALA A 91 18.10 10.81 3.33
C ALA A 91 19.37 10.21 2.70
N GLN A 92 19.97 9.18 3.32
CA GLN A 92 21.14 8.49 2.75
C GLN A 92 20.79 7.54 1.58
N LEU A 93 19.51 7.21 1.41
CA LEU A 93 19.09 6.27 0.37
C LEU A 93 19.17 6.91 -1.01
N GLN A 94 19.72 6.13 -1.94
CA GLN A 94 19.85 6.53 -3.33
C GLN A 94 18.50 6.38 -4.06
N PRO A 95 18.20 7.27 -5.01
CA PRO A 95 17.09 7.09 -5.95
C PRO A 95 17.18 5.75 -6.67
N VAL A 96 16.03 5.09 -6.87
CA VAL A 96 15.97 3.73 -7.45
C VAL A 96 15.64 3.76 -8.94
N PHE A 97 14.77 4.68 -9.36
CA PHE A 97 14.17 4.63 -10.70
C PHE A 97 14.77 5.65 -11.69
N GLU A 98 15.26 6.78 -11.19
CA GLU A 98 15.97 7.78 -11.99
C GLU A 98 17.22 8.27 -11.25
N LYS A 99 18.30 8.55 -11.98
CA LYS A 99 19.60 8.96 -11.38
C LYS A 99 19.49 10.23 -10.54
N GLU A 100 18.70 11.19 -10.99
CA GLU A 100 18.42 12.46 -10.28
C GLU A 100 16.99 12.47 -9.73
N GLY A 101 16.46 11.27 -9.45
CA GLY A 101 15.11 11.06 -8.93
C GLY A 101 14.97 11.37 -7.44
N THR A 102 13.74 11.23 -6.96
CA THR A 102 13.34 11.46 -5.57
C THR A 102 12.84 10.19 -4.88
N VAL A 103 12.45 9.18 -5.65
CA VAL A 103 11.86 7.94 -5.13
C VAL A 103 12.96 6.94 -4.75
N THR A 104 12.89 6.46 -3.52
CA THR A 104 13.85 5.54 -2.91
C THR A 104 13.15 4.34 -2.27
N ALA A 105 13.93 3.30 -1.95
CA ALA A 105 13.44 2.15 -1.17
C ALA A 105 12.99 2.51 0.28
N GLY A 106 13.20 3.75 0.72
CA GLY A 106 12.73 4.25 2.01
C GLY A 106 11.40 4.98 1.94
N ASN A 107 11.05 5.54 0.78
CA ASN A 107 9.84 6.33 0.58
C ASN A 107 8.86 5.71 -0.46
N SER A 108 9.17 4.52 -0.97
CA SER A 108 8.26 3.65 -1.70
C SER A 108 7.81 2.44 -0.86
N SER A 109 6.69 1.81 -1.24
CA SER A 109 6.32 0.51 -0.68
C SER A 109 7.28 -0.59 -1.15
N SER A 110 7.34 -1.68 -0.37
CA SER A 110 8.06 -2.90 -0.74
C SER A 110 7.20 -3.83 -1.61
N ILE A 111 7.80 -4.93 -2.04
CA ILE A 111 7.08 -6.12 -2.51
C ILE A 111 6.68 -6.92 -1.28
N ASN A 112 5.41 -7.34 -1.20
CA ASN A 112 4.84 -7.98 -0.02
C ASN A 112 3.92 -9.13 -0.41
N ASP A 113 3.84 -10.12 0.47
CA ASP A 113 2.91 -11.25 0.36
C ASP A 113 1.78 -11.07 1.39
N SER A 114 0.53 -11.08 0.94
CA SER A 114 -0.63 -11.00 1.84
C SER A 114 -1.91 -11.54 1.20
N ALA A 115 -2.91 -11.81 2.03
CA ALA A 115 -4.28 -12.07 1.60
C ALA A 115 -5.24 -11.42 2.61
N ALA A 116 -6.32 -10.84 2.10
CA ALA A 116 -7.40 -10.27 2.91
C ALA A 116 -8.76 -10.65 2.30
N CYS A 117 -9.78 -10.86 3.15
CA CYS A 117 -11.12 -11.21 2.70
C CYS A 117 -12.19 -10.52 3.55
N VAL A 118 -13.33 -10.22 2.94
CA VAL A 118 -14.53 -9.72 3.61
C VAL A 118 -15.74 -10.51 3.16
N ILE A 119 -16.74 -10.64 4.03
CA ILE A 119 -18.04 -11.20 3.67
C ILE A 119 -18.97 -10.03 3.35
N VAL A 120 -19.50 -9.99 2.12
CA VAL A 120 -20.47 -8.98 1.69
C VAL A 120 -21.84 -9.64 1.58
N VAL A 121 -22.85 -9.00 2.18
CA VAL A 121 -24.23 -9.50 2.21
C VAL A 121 -25.22 -8.38 1.91
N SER A 122 -26.41 -8.74 1.43
CA SER A 122 -27.54 -7.81 1.31
C SER A 122 -28.18 -7.52 2.66
N GLU A 123 -28.95 -6.43 2.76
CA GLU A 123 -29.72 -6.11 3.96
C GLU A 123 -30.73 -7.21 4.34
N GLU A 124 -31.33 -7.87 3.34
CA GLU A 124 -32.22 -9.01 3.55
C GLU A 124 -31.48 -10.17 4.25
N ALA A 125 -30.25 -10.46 3.82
CA ALA A 125 -29.43 -11.51 4.40
C ALA A 125 -29.04 -11.20 5.86
N LEU A 126 -28.90 -9.93 6.24
CA LEU A 126 -28.67 -9.55 7.64
C LEU A 126 -29.82 -10.03 8.54
N THR A 127 -31.07 -9.79 8.12
CA THR A 127 -32.25 -10.23 8.87
C THR A 127 -32.39 -11.75 8.83
N LYS A 128 -32.29 -12.36 7.64
CA LYS A 128 -32.47 -13.80 7.44
C LYS A 128 -31.51 -14.66 8.26
N TYR A 129 -30.26 -14.23 8.36
CA TYR A 129 -29.20 -14.97 9.06
C TYR A 129 -28.83 -14.36 10.42
N ASN A 130 -29.58 -13.34 10.88
CA ASN A 130 -29.34 -12.63 12.15
C ASN A 130 -27.88 -12.15 12.30
N LEU A 131 -27.35 -11.50 11.26
CA LEU A 131 -25.98 -11.00 11.21
C LEU A 131 -25.91 -9.55 11.69
N GLN A 132 -24.83 -9.20 12.38
CA GLN A 132 -24.50 -7.82 12.75
C GLN A 132 -23.45 -7.28 11.77
N PRO A 133 -23.75 -6.26 10.96
CA PRO A 133 -22.78 -5.71 10.01
C PRO A 133 -21.72 -4.87 10.74
N LEU A 134 -20.48 -4.88 10.23
CA LEU A 134 -19.42 -3.97 10.70
C LEU A 134 -19.59 -2.56 10.13
N VAL A 135 -19.93 -2.49 8.84
CA VAL A 135 -20.09 -1.25 8.08
C VAL A 135 -21.13 -1.45 6.97
N ARG A 136 -21.59 -0.36 6.37
CA ARG A 136 -22.43 -0.36 5.16
C ARG A 136 -21.65 0.25 4.00
N ILE A 137 -21.68 -0.40 2.83
CA ILE A 137 -21.14 0.18 1.59
C ILE A 137 -22.13 1.26 1.13
N VAL A 138 -21.74 2.53 1.25
CA VAL A 138 -22.59 3.67 0.86
C VAL A 138 -22.48 3.94 -0.64
N SER A 139 -21.26 4.02 -1.13
CA SER A 139 -20.94 4.25 -2.54
C SER A 139 -19.56 3.67 -2.86
N TYR A 140 -19.29 3.48 -4.14
CA TYR A 140 -17.98 3.11 -4.66
C TYR A 140 -17.88 3.60 -6.11
N ALA A 141 -16.68 3.89 -6.58
CA ALA A 141 -16.46 4.34 -7.94
C ALA A 141 -15.09 3.92 -8.47
N SER A 142 -15.00 3.85 -9.80
CA SER A 142 -13.76 3.67 -10.53
C SER A 142 -13.57 4.80 -11.53
N ALA A 143 -12.32 5.16 -11.77
CA ALA A 143 -11.91 6.18 -12.73
C ALA A 143 -10.59 5.78 -13.39
N GLY A 144 -10.45 6.14 -14.68
CA GLY A 144 -9.20 6.02 -15.43
C GLY A 144 -8.49 7.36 -15.54
N VAL A 145 -7.17 7.33 -15.58
CA VAL A 145 -6.30 8.49 -15.84
C VAL A 145 -5.19 8.08 -16.81
N ASP A 146 -4.40 9.05 -17.28
CA ASP A 146 -3.21 8.75 -18.10
C ASP A 146 -2.24 7.83 -17.32
N PRO A 147 -1.78 6.70 -17.91
CA PRO A 147 -0.87 5.76 -17.26
C PRO A 147 0.41 6.39 -16.70
N ASN A 148 0.92 7.47 -17.31
CA ASN A 148 2.13 8.17 -16.84
C ASN A 148 1.94 8.87 -15.48
N ILE A 149 0.68 9.08 -15.07
CA ILE A 149 0.28 9.70 -13.81
C ILE A 149 -0.71 8.82 -13.04
N MET A 150 -0.66 7.50 -13.25
CA MET A 150 -1.64 6.53 -12.70
C MET A 150 -1.88 6.65 -11.19
N VAL A 151 -0.86 7.08 -10.42
CA VAL A 151 -0.94 7.30 -8.98
C VAL A 151 -2.00 8.35 -8.59
N THR A 152 -2.47 9.17 -9.54
CA THR A 152 -3.55 10.16 -9.33
C THR A 152 -4.96 9.60 -9.48
N ALA A 153 -5.13 8.36 -9.96
CA ALA A 153 -6.44 7.72 -10.14
C ALA A 153 -7.36 7.77 -8.89
N PRO A 154 -6.85 7.68 -7.64
CA PRO A 154 -7.68 7.85 -6.46
C PRO A 154 -8.41 9.19 -6.37
N VAL A 155 -7.90 10.27 -6.98
CA VAL A 155 -8.52 11.60 -6.92
C VAL A 155 -9.89 11.62 -7.62
N PRO A 156 -10.01 11.36 -8.94
CA PRO A 156 -11.31 11.32 -9.60
C PRO A 156 -12.20 10.17 -9.11
N ALA A 157 -11.63 9.04 -8.70
CA ALA A 157 -12.40 7.94 -8.14
C ALA A 157 -13.08 8.34 -6.82
N SER A 158 -12.36 9.02 -5.93
CA SER A 158 -12.91 9.49 -4.65
C SER A 158 -13.97 10.57 -4.84
N LEU A 159 -13.73 11.55 -5.73
CA LEU A 159 -14.72 12.58 -6.04
C LEU A 159 -16.03 11.97 -6.55
N LYS A 160 -15.94 11.02 -7.49
CA LYS A 160 -17.11 10.33 -8.04
C LYS A 160 -17.85 9.48 -7.00
N ALA A 161 -17.15 8.87 -6.05
CA ALA A 161 -17.78 8.12 -4.97
C ALA A 161 -18.51 9.05 -3.98
N LEU A 162 -18.02 10.28 -3.79
CA LEU A 162 -18.61 11.26 -2.87
C LEU A 162 -19.81 12.03 -3.46
N GLU A 163 -19.92 12.11 -4.78
CA GLU A 163 -21.07 12.73 -5.48
C GLU A 163 -22.33 11.86 -5.48
N GLY A 164 -22.22 10.59 -5.07
CA GLY A 164 -23.30 9.59 -5.08
C GLY A 164 -24.25 9.64 -3.90
#